data_AF-A0A2Z6RC60-F1
#
_entry.id   AF-A0A2Z6RC60-F1
#
_cell.length_a   1.000
_cell.length_b   1.000
_cell.length_c   1.000
_cell.angle_alpha   90.00
_cell.angle_beta   90.00
_cell.angle_gamma   90.00
#
_symmetry.space_group_name_H-M   'P 1'
#
loop_
_entity.id
_entity.type
_entity.pdbx_description
1 polymer ?
#
loop_
_entity_poly.entity_id
_entity_poly.type
_entity_poly.pdbx_seq_one_letter_code
_entity_poly.pdbx_strand_id
1 'polypeptide(L)'
;MSAEEYLEYEKDETNHQMMTDKEIIEMIKELEEPNVEGPEIPIISNYEALAALNQIITYIEQKSDKMEFSNDHIRTIKKLRKVIEREEFHSKQQVTLDSYFSINI
;
A
#
# COMPACT_ATOMS: atom_id res chain seq x y z
N MET A 1 -35.06 -27.12 18.16
CA MET A 1 -35.37 -26.41 16.92
C MET A 1 -36.47 -27.17 16.20
N SER A 2 -37.70 -26.65 16.22
CA SER A 2 -38.86 -27.26 15.53
C SER A 2 -38.90 -26.80 14.07
N ALA A 3 -39.54 -27.58 13.20
CA ALA A 3 -39.80 -27.18 11.81
C ALA A 3 -40.59 -25.85 11.72
N GLU A 4 -41.40 -25.51 12.73
CA GLU A 4 -42.04 -24.20 12.81
C GLU A 4 -41.07 -23.03 12.97
N GLU A 5 -39.95 -23.19 13.69
CA GLU A 5 -38.96 -22.10 13.87
C GLU A 5 -38.25 -21.77 12.54
N TYR A 6 -38.13 -22.72 11.60
CA TYR A 6 -37.52 -22.48 10.29
C TYR A 6 -38.42 -21.69 9.34
N LEU A 7 -39.74 -21.86 9.43
CA LEU A 7 -40.71 -21.13 8.59
C LEU A 7 -40.86 -19.66 8.97
N GLU A 8 -40.41 -19.28 10.18
CA GLU A 8 -40.46 -17.91 10.66
C GLU A 8 -39.31 -17.07 10.10
N TYR A 9 -38.14 -17.67 9.86
CA TYR A 9 -37.00 -16.99 9.23
C TYR A 9 -37.23 -16.65 7.75
N GLU A 10 -37.92 -17.51 6.98
CA GLU A 10 -38.24 -17.23 5.57
C GLU A 10 -39.25 -16.07 5.41
N LYS A 11 -40.03 -15.76 6.45
CA LYS A 11 -41.00 -14.65 6.41
C LYS A 11 -40.39 -13.29 6.73
N ASP A 12 -39.30 -13.26 7.48
CA ASP A 12 -38.59 -12.02 7.86
C ASP A 12 -37.64 -11.51 6.75
N GLU A 13 -37.46 -12.28 5.68
CA GLU A 13 -36.63 -11.94 4.52
C GLU A 13 -37.31 -10.99 3.52
N THR A 14 -38.53 -10.51 3.81
CA THR A 14 -39.31 -9.66 2.90
C THR A 14 -39.15 -8.15 3.10
N ASN A 15 -38.20 -7.70 3.94
CA ASN A 15 -37.93 -6.27 4.11
C ASN A 15 -36.48 -5.84 3.80
N HIS A 16 -35.74 -6.67 3.06
CA HIS A 16 -34.53 -6.18 2.38
C HIS A 16 -34.97 -5.59 1.04
N GLN A 17 -35.36 -4.31 1.06
CA GLN A 17 -35.47 -3.50 -0.16
C GLN A 17 -34.14 -3.65 -0.90
N MET A 18 -34.14 -4.42 -2.00
CA MET A 18 -32.93 -4.58 -2.81
C MET A 18 -32.49 -3.20 -3.28
N MET A 19 -31.25 -2.85 -2.98
CA MET A 19 -30.68 -1.57 -3.35
C MET A 19 -30.76 -1.42 -4.87
N THR A 20 -31.29 -0.30 -5.33
CA THR A 20 -31.46 -0.05 -6.76
C THR A 20 -30.11 0.26 -7.40
N ASP A 21 -29.98 0.00 -8.69
CA ASP A 21 -28.74 0.31 -9.45
C ASP A 21 -28.31 1.77 -9.29
N LYS A 22 -29.25 2.69 -9.10
CA LYS A 22 -28.97 4.11 -8.88
C LYS A 22 -28.26 4.36 -7.55
N GLU A 23 -28.73 3.72 -6.48
CA GLU A 23 -28.13 3.80 -5.15
C GLU A 23 -26.75 3.11 -5.15
N ILE A 24 -26.59 2.02 -5.90
CA ILE A 24 -25.29 1.36 -6.12
C ILE A 24 -24.31 2.32 -6.80
N ILE A 25 -24.77 3.03 -7.85
CA ILE A 25 -23.94 3.98 -8.59
C ILE A 25 -23.57 5.20 -7.74
N GLU A 26 -24.49 5.74 -6.93
CA GLU A 26 -24.19 6.87 -6.03
C GLU A 26 -23.15 6.49 -4.98
N MET A 27 -23.27 5.31 -4.38
CA MET A 27 -22.32 4.82 -3.38
C MET A 27 -20.90 4.62 -3.96
N ILE A 28 -20.78 4.27 -5.24
CA ILE A 28 -19.49 4.18 -5.94
C ILE A 28 -18.91 5.58 -6.23
N LYS A 29 -19.76 6.55 -6.59
CA LYS A 29 -19.32 7.93 -6.86
C LYS A 29 -18.80 8.64 -5.62
N GLU A 30 -19.36 8.36 -4.44
CA GLU A 30 -18.87 8.92 -3.17
C GLU A 30 -17.51 8.35 -2.73
N LEU A 31 -17.09 7.21 -3.30
CA LEU A 31 -15.78 6.59 -3.07
C LEU A 31 -14.68 7.13 -3.99
N GLU A 32 -15.02 7.90 -5.02
CA GLU A 32 -14.02 8.62 -5.80
C GLU A 32 -13.45 9.74 -4.91
N GLU A 33 -12.35 9.43 -4.22
CA GLU A 33 -11.53 10.44 -3.55
C GLU A 33 -11.27 11.59 -4.54
N PRO A 34 -11.35 12.85 -4.09
CA PRO A 34 -11.09 13.98 -4.96
C PRO A 34 -9.73 13.75 -5.63
N ASN A 35 -9.74 13.65 -6.95
CA ASN A 35 -8.54 13.51 -7.76
C ASN A 35 -7.77 14.84 -7.64
N VAL A 36 -7.00 14.96 -6.57
CA VAL A 36 -6.11 16.09 -6.37
C VAL A 36 -5.03 15.92 -7.44
N GLU A 37 -5.13 16.69 -8.53
CA GLU A 37 -4.06 16.91 -9.50
C GLU A 37 -2.88 17.58 -8.78
N GLY A 38 -2.19 16.80 -7.94
CA GLY A 38 -0.89 17.13 -7.43
C GLY A 38 0.15 16.99 -8.55
N PRO A 39 1.35 17.55 -8.36
CA PRO A 39 2.45 17.27 -9.27
C PRO A 39 2.62 15.76 -9.40
N GLU A 40 2.69 15.25 -10.63
CA GLU A 40 2.97 13.83 -10.88
C GLU A 40 4.25 13.45 -10.13
N ILE A 41 4.11 12.61 -9.10
CA ILE A 41 5.25 12.07 -8.38
C ILE A 41 5.88 11.03 -9.30
N PRO A 42 7.15 11.19 -9.70
CA PRO A 42 7.78 10.24 -10.59
C PRO A 42 7.84 8.86 -9.93
N ILE A 43 7.38 7.85 -10.65
CA ILE A 43 7.51 6.45 -10.24
C ILE A 43 8.97 6.07 -10.40
N ILE A 44 9.63 5.68 -9.31
CA ILE A 44 11.02 5.22 -9.29
C ILE A 44 11.11 3.78 -8.77
N SER A 45 12.16 3.07 -9.15
CA SER A 45 12.45 1.73 -8.64
C SER A 45 12.96 1.75 -7.19
N ASN A 46 12.82 0.61 -6.50
CA ASN A 46 13.42 0.42 -5.17
C ASN A 46 14.94 0.65 -5.18
N TYR A 47 15.62 0.25 -6.26
CA TYR A 47 17.06 0.44 -6.41
C TYR A 47 17.43 1.92 -6.49
N GLU A 48 16.71 2.71 -7.30
CA GLU A 48 16.92 4.16 -7.42
C GLU A 48 16.65 4.87 -6.09
N ALA A 49 15.57 4.49 -5.40
CA ALA A 49 15.24 5.04 -4.09
C ALA A 49 16.34 4.75 -3.06
N LEU A 50 16.89 3.53 -3.03
CA LEU A 50 18.01 3.17 -2.17
C LEU A 50 19.28 3.95 -2.50
N ALA A 51 19.60 4.12 -3.79
CA ALA A 51 20.75 4.89 -4.23
C ALA A 51 20.65 6.36 -3.76
N ALA A 52 19.49 6.99 -3.95
CA ALA A 52 19.25 8.36 -3.51
C ALA A 52 19.35 8.50 -1.98
N LEU A 53 18.74 7.59 -1.22
CA LEU A 53 18.81 7.62 0.25
C LEU A 53 20.24 7.41 0.76
N ASN A 54 21.02 6.54 0.14
CA ASN A 54 22.43 6.34 0.49
C ASN A 54 23.26 7.61 0.24
N GLN A 55 23.01 8.32 -0.86
CA GLN A 55 23.66 9.59 -1.15
C GLN A 55 23.30 10.64 -0.11
N ILE A 56 22.03 10.75 0.27
CA ILE A 56 21.57 11.69 1.31
C ILE A 56 22.24 11.38 2.65
N ILE A 57 22.24 10.11 3.07
CA ILE A 57 22.89 9.69 4.33
C ILE A 57 24.37 10.03 4.30
N THR A 58 25.06 9.72 3.19
CA THR A 58 26.48 10.02 3.02
C THR A 58 26.75 11.52 3.10
N TYR A 59 25.93 12.33 2.43
CA TYR A 59 26.05 13.78 2.47
C TYR A 59 25.89 14.32 3.90
N ILE A 60 24.87 13.86 4.62
CA ILE A 60 24.61 14.26 6.01
C ILE A 60 25.79 13.88 6.91
N GLU A 61 26.28 12.64 6.80
CA GLU A 61 27.37 12.13 7.62
C GLU A 61 28.71 12.83 7.33
N GLN A 62 28.96 13.24 6.08
CA GLN A 62 30.19 13.94 5.68
C GLN A 62 30.15 15.45 5.92
N LYS A 63 28.97 16.07 5.96
CA LYS A 63 28.79 17.53 6.09
C LYS A 63 28.18 17.94 7.43
N SER A 64 28.20 17.08 8.45
CA SER A 64 27.66 17.38 9.79
C SER A 64 28.19 18.69 10.35
N ASP A 65 29.42 19.07 9.99
CA ASP A 65 30.08 20.28 10.51
C ASP A 65 29.59 21.57 9.83
N LYS A 66 28.91 21.47 8.69
CA LYS A 66 28.44 22.61 7.88
C LYS A 66 26.93 22.75 7.81
N MET A 67 26.19 21.69 8.19
CA MET A 67 24.74 21.66 8.12
C MET A 67 24.21 20.80 9.25
N GLU A 68 23.45 21.43 10.15
CA GLU A 68 22.90 20.75 11.32
C GLU A 68 21.57 20.08 10.93
N PHE A 69 21.59 18.75 10.85
CA PHE A 69 20.38 17.95 10.69
C PHE A 69 19.90 17.46 12.06
N SER A 70 18.61 17.62 12.35
CA SER A 70 18.02 17.00 13.54
C SER A 70 18.24 15.48 13.52
N ASN A 71 18.66 14.92 14.66
CA ASN A 71 18.81 13.48 14.83
C ASN A 71 17.54 12.70 14.45
N ASP A 72 16.36 13.29 14.66
CA ASP A 72 15.09 12.68 14.28
C ASP A 72 14.91 12.57 12.76
N HIS A 73 15.37 13.56 12.01
CA HIS A 73 15.35 13.51 10.54
C HIS A 73 16.31 12.43 10.03
N ILE A 74 17.52 12.37 10.58
CA ILE A 74 18.50 11.33 10.22
C ILE A 74 17.94 9.94 10.52
N ARG A 75 17.32 9.77 11.69
CA ARG A 75 16.67 8.52 12.08
C ARG A 75 15.54 8.14 11.12
N THR A 76 14.75 9.11 10.67
CA THR A 76 13.65 8.90 9.73
C THR A 76 14.16 8.44 8.37
N ILE A 77 15.18 9.10 7.81
CA ILE A 77 15.81 8.70 6.55
C ILE A 77 16.39 7.28 6.64
N LYS A 78 17.08 6.95 7.75
CA LYS A 78 17.62 5.61 7.98
C LYS A 78 16.52 4.55 8.11
N LYS A 79 15.36 4.89 8.69
CA LYS A 79 14.19 3.99 8.74
C LYS A 79 13.61 3.74 7.35
N LEU A 80 13.43 4.79 6.54
CA LEU A 80 12.92 4.66 5.17
C LEU A 80 13.80 3.75 4.32
N ARG A 81 15.13 3.94 4.40
CA ARG A 81 16.10 3.05 3.75
C ARG A 81 15.90 1.59 4.13
N LYS A 82 15.72 1.28 5.42
CA LYS A 82 15.49 -0.10 5.90
C LYS A 82 14.19 -0.70 5.40
N VAL A 83 13.13 0.12 5.25
CA VAL A 83 11.86 -0.35 4.69
C VAL A 83 12.06 -0.76 3.24
N ILE A 84 12.67 0.09 2.43
CA ILE A 84 12.90 -0.21 1.01
C ILE A 84 13.86 -1.39 0.83
N GLU A 85 14.89 -1.52 1.67
CA GLU A 85 15.77 -2.71 1.66
C GLU A 85 15.00 -4.01 1.89
N ARG A 86 14.01 -3.98 2.79
CA ARG A 86 13.16 -5.15 3.06
C ARG A 86 12.25 -5.47 1.88
N GLU A 87 11.60 -4.48 1.31
CA GLU A 87 10.75 -4.65 0.13
C GLU A 87 11.56 -5.21 -1.05
N GLU A 88 12.76 -4.68 -1.29
CA GLU A 88 13.65 -5.17 -2.33
C GLU A 88 14.10 -6.62 -2.08
N PHE A 89 14.39 -6.97 -0.81
CA PHE A 89 14.72 -8.34 -0.45
C PHE A 89 13.54 -9.29 -0.71
N HIS A 90 12.34 -8.93 -0.28
CA HIS A 90 11.13 -9.73 -0.53
C HIS A 90 10.80 -9.85 -2.02
N SER A 91 10.91 -8.76 -2.78
CA SER A 91 10.71 -8.75 -4.23
C SER A 91 11.64 -9.77 -4.92
N LYS A 92 12.93 -9.79 -4.55
CA LYS A 92 13.89 -10.79 -5.07
C LYS A 92 13.53 -12.23 -4.70
N GLN A 93 13.04 -12.47 -3.49
CA GLN A 93 12.57 -13.79 -3.07
C GLN A 93 11.35 -14.22 -3.88
N GLN A 94 10.40 -13.31 -4.11
CA GLN A 94 9.20 -13.57 -4.93
C GLN A 94 9.60 -13.90 -6.37
N VAL A 95 10.45 -13.09 -7.00
CA VAL A 95 10.98 -13.36 -8.35
C VAL A 95 11.67 -14.71 -8.42
N THR A 96 12.40 -15.09 -7.37
CA THR A 96 13.05 -16.41 -7.29
C THR A 96 12.01 -17.52 -7.28
N LEU A 97 10.99 -17.44 -6.42
CA LEU A 97 9.90 -18.42 -6.35
C LEU A 97 9.15 -18.53 -7.68
N ASP A 98 8.78 -17.39 -8.26
CA ASP A 98 8.07 -17.33 -9.54
C ASP A 98 8.89 -17.98 -10.66
N SER A 99 10.22 -17.79 -10.65
CA SER A 99 11.11 -18.45 -11.61
C SER A 99 11.11 -19.98 -11.48
N TYR A 100 11.06 -20.51 -10.25
CA TYR A 100 11.00 -21.97 -10.02
C TYR A 100 9.71 -22.60 -10.54
N PHE A 101 8.57 -21.91 -10.39
CA PHE A 101 7.29 -22.41 -10.91
C PHE A 101 7.17 -22.22 -12.43
N SER A 102 7.75 -21.16 -12.98
CA SER A 102 7.73 -20.89 -14.43
C SER A 102 8.61 -21.84 -15.25
N ILE A 103 9.60 -22.50 -14.63
CA ILE A 103 10.48 -23.48 -15.30
C ILE A 103 9.82 -24.88 -15.41
N ASN A 104 8.73 -25.14 -14.69
CA ASN A 104 8.08 -26.46 -14.61
C ASN A 104 6.75 -26.56 -15.39
N ILE A 105 6.52 -25.67 -16.36
CA ILE A 105 5.40 -25.70 -17.33
C ILE A 105 5.99 -25.76 -18.73
#